data_AF-A0A968S0K2-F1
#
_entry.id   AF-A0A968S0K2-F1
#
_cell.length_a   1.000
_cell.length_b   1.000
_cell.length_c   1.000
_cell.angle_alpha   90.00
_cell.angle_beta   90.00
_cell.angle_gamma   90.00
#
_symmetry.space_group_name_H-M   'P 1'
#
loop_
_entity.id
_entity.type
_entity.pdbx_description
1 polymer ?
#
loop_
_entity_poly.entity_id
_entity_poly.type
_entity_poly.pdbx_seq_one_letter_code
_entity_poly.pdbx_strand_id
1 'polypeptide(L)' 'MKIDDLITIIWAVSASLLVVLVLLHSPKGDGIGGIGGQAQLFTSTKSAEKTLNRVTWALSIIFMSLTIVLSGGWLG' A
#
# COMPACT_ATOMS: atom_id res chain seq x y z
N MET A 1 -18.56 12.43 -19.06
CA MET A 1 -17.82 11.62 -18.07
C MET A 1 -18.47 11.90 -16.73
N LYS A 2 -19.06 10.88 -16.09
CA LYS A 2 -19.74 11.06 -14.80
C LYS A 2 -18.72 11.03 -13.66
N ILE A 3 -19.09 11.54 -12.49
CA ILE A 3 -18.22 11.52 -11.31
C ILE A 3 -17.88 10.07 -10.93
N ASP A 4 -18.79 9.13 -11.15
CA ASP A 4 -18.63 7.70 -10.91
C ASP A 4 -17.54 7.07 -11.78
N ASP A 5 -17.47 7.46 -13.05
CA ASP A 5 -16.44 7.00 -13.98
C ASP A 5 -15.06 7.47 -13.52
N LEU A 6 -14.96 8.73 -13.07
CA LEU A 6 -13.71 9.30 -12.54
C LEU A 6 -13.24 8.56 -11.29
N ILE A 7 -14.15 8.27 -10.36
CA ILE A 7 -13.84 7.56 -9.11
C ILE A 7 -13.42 6.12 -9.40
N THR A 8 -14.08 5.46 -10.35
CA THR A 8 -13.74 4.09 -10.79
C THR A 8 -12.36 4.01 -11.42
N ILE A 9 -11.99 5.01 -12.24
CA ILE A 9 -10.64 5.08 -12.84
C ILE A 9 -9.58 5.27 -11.74
N ILE A 10 -9.81 6.17 -10.79
CA ILE A 10 -8.88 6.39 -9.66
C ILE A 10 -8.72 5.11 -8.83
N TRP A 11 -9.82 4.39 -8.56
CA TRP A 11 -9.79 3.11 -7.86
C TRP A 11 -9.00 2.04 -8.62
N ALA A 12 -9.21 1.89 -9.92
CA ALA A 12 -8.49 0.90 -10.75
C ALA A 12 -6.99 1.19 -10.85
N VAL A 13 -6.62 2.48 -10.96
CA VAL A 13 -5.22 2.91 -10.97
C VAL A 13 -4.56 2.65 -9.61
N SER A 14 -5.23 2.98 -8.50
CA SER A 14 -4.70 2.74 -7.15
C SER A 14 -4.57 1.24 -6.83
N ALA A 15 -5.49 0.40 -7.29
CA ALA A 15 -5.39 -1.07 -7.21
C ALA A 15 -4.16 -1.60 -7.95
N SER A 16 -3.96 -1.14 -9.19
CA SER A 16 -2.82 -1.55 -10.02
C SER A 16 -1.49 -1.11 -9.41
N LEU A 17 -1.43 0.11 -8.89
CA LEU A 17 -0.24 0.64 -8.21
C LEU A 17 0.09 -0.18 -6.96
N LEU A 18 -0.92 -0.56 -6.17
CA LEU A 18 -0.75 -1.41 -5.00
C LEU A 18 -0.17 -2.79 -5.34
N VAL A 19 -0.70 -3.44 -6.39
CA VAL A 19 -0.17 -4.74 -6.85
C VAL A 19 1.31 -4.63 -7.20
N VAL A 20 1.68 -3.61 -7.98
CA VAL A 20 3.09 -3.37 -8.34
C VAL A 20 3.94 -3.08 -7.09
N LEU A 21 3.46 -2.25 -6.17
CA LEU A 21 4.19 -1.86 -4.96
C LEU A 21 4.42 -3.05 -4.01
N VAL A 22 3.45 -3.95 -3.92
CA VAL A 22 3.53 -5.19 -3.13
C VAL A 22 4.49 -6.19 -3.76
N LEU A 23 4.48 -6.35 -5.09
CA LEU A 23 5.41 -7.25 -5.78
C LEU A 23 6.85 -6.73 -5.77
N LEU A 24 7.04 -5.41 -5.79
CA LEU A 24 8.36 -4.79 -5.62
C LEU A 24 8.85 -4.83 -4.16
N HIS A 25 7.98 -5.16 -3.20
CA HIS A 25 8.41 -5.43 -1.84
C HIS A 25 9.23 -6.72 -1.85
N SER A 26 10.55 -6.60 -1.72
CA SER A 26 11.39 -7.77 -1.51
C SER A 26 10.85 -8.56 -0.30
N PRO A 27 10.74 -9.90 -0.37
CA PRO A 27 10.36 -10.71 0.78
C PRO A 27 11.48 -10.64 1.81
N LYS A 28 11.46 -9.60 2.64
CA LYS A 28 12.44 -9.43 3.70
C LYS A 28 11.95 -10.26 4.86
N GLY A 29 12.73 -11.29 5.20
CA GLY A 29 12.55 -12.15 6.37
C GLY A 29 12.72 -11.38 7.68
N ASP A 30 11.91 -10.34 7.88
CA ASP A 30 11.88 -9.49 9.07
C ASP A 30 10.79 -9.97 10.05
N GLY A 31 10.52 -11.28 10.04
CA GLY A 31 9.58 -11.93 10.96
C GLY A 31 10.19 -12.07 12.36
N ILE A 32 10.73 -13.25 12.68
CA ILE A 32 11.26 -13.59 14.01
C ILE A 32 12.74 -13.16 14.19
N GLY A 33 13.48 -12.94 13.09
CA GLY A 33 14.91 -12.57 13.13
C GLY A 33 15.20 -11.15 13.62
N GLY A 34 14.23 -10.23 13.52
CA GLY A 34 14.34 -8.85 14.04
C GLY A 34 14.05 -8.72 15.54
N ILE A 35 13.42 -9.72 16.15
CA ILE A 35 13.03 -9.73 17.57
C ILE A 35 14.25 -9.95 18.50
N GLY A 36 15.37 -10.46 17.96
CA GLY A 36 16.61 -10.76 18.69
C GLY A 36 17.60 -9.59 18.88
N GLY A 37 17.21 -8.34 18.59
CA GLY A 37 17.95 -7.15 19.03
C GLY A 37 19.26 -6.81 18.31
N GLN A 38 19.68 -7.56 17.28
CA GLN A 38 20.98 -7.35 16.62
C GLN A 38 20.89 -7.22 15.09
N ALA A 39 19.87 -6.54 14.57
CA ALA A 39 19.76 -6.23 13.13
C ALA A 39 19.97 -4.74 12.80
N GLN A 40 20.31 -3.91 13.78
CA GLN A 40 20.28 -2.44 13.63
C GLN A 40 21.60 -1.74 13.30
N LEU A 41 22.75 -2.41 13.30
CA LEU A 41 24.03 -1.69 13.34
C LEU A 41 24.65 -1.37 11.97
N PHE A 42 24.19 -1.96 10.85
CA PHE A 42 24.76 -1.66 9.52
C PHE A 42 23.73 -1.77 8.38
N THR A 43 22.71 -0.90 8.33
CA THR A 43 21.90 -0.77 7.11
C THR A 43 21.44 0.67 6.86
N SER A 44 22.02 1.29 5.81
CA SER A 44 21.56 2.58 5.27
C SER A 44 20.22 2.44 4.50
N THR A 45 19.66 1.23 4.41
CA THR A 45 18.42 0.93 3.66
C THR A 45 17.15 1.15 4.49
N LYS A 46 17.27 1.28 5.83
CA LYS A 46 16.14 1.35 6.79
C LYS A 46 15.15 2.50 6.55
N SER A 47 15.61 3.63 5.99
CA SER A 47 14.77 4.81 5.75
C SER A 47 13.87 4.67 4.51
N ALA A 48 14.42 4.10 3.43
CA ALA A 48 13.67 3.85 2.19
C ALA A 48 12.58 2.81 2.43
N GLU A 49 12.89 1.75 3.19
CA GLU A 49 11.92 0.70 3.53
C GLU A 49 10.79 1.22 4.42
N LYS A 50 11.11 2.03 5.43
CA LYS A 50 10.11 2.65 6.31
C LYS A 50 9.17 3.57 5.54
N THR A 51 9.71 4.30 4.56
CA THR A 51 8.92 5.19 3.68
C THR A 51 8.04 4.37 2.74
N LEU A 52 8.59 3.33 2.12
CA LEU A 52 7.84 2.43 1.24
C LEU A 52 6.67 1.77 1.99
N ASN A 53 6.90 1.24 3.20
CA ASN A 53 5.84 0.65 4.02
C ASN A 53 4.74 1.66 4.39
N ARG A 54 5.11 2.90 4.72
CA ARG A 54 4.13 3.96 5.01
C ARG A 54 3.27 4.27 3.77
N VAL A 55 3.88 4.32 2.59
CA VAL A 55 3.17 4.56 1.32
C VAL A 55 2.24 3.38 0.99
N THR A 56 2.69 2.14 1.16
CA THR A 56 1.85 0.94 0.97
C THR A 56 0.62 1.00 1.89
N TRP A 57 0.82 1.30 3.17
CA TRP A 57 -0.29 1.40 4.13
C TRP A 57 -1.29 2.50 3.78
N ALA A 58 -0.81 3.68 3.37
CA ALA A 58 -1.67 4.76 2.92
C ALA A 58 -2.50 4.37 1.69
N LEU A 59 -1.85 3.78 0.68
CA LEU A 59 -2.52 3.31 -0.53
C LEU A 59 -3.55 2.22 -0.23
N SER A 60 -3.24 1.28 0.67
CA SER A 60 -4.18 0.23 1.08
C SER A 60 -5.44 0.78 1.74
N ILE A 61 -5.31 1.79 2.62
CA ILE A 61 -6.46 2.46 3.26
C ILE A 61 -7.29 3.20 2.19
N ILE A 62 -6.64 3.91 1.28
CA ILE A 62 -7.32 4.62 0.18
C ILE A 62 -8.08 3.62 -0.70
N PHE A 63 -7.46 2.52 -1.10
CA PHE A 63 -8.12 1.49 -1.89
C PHE A 63 -9.33 0.88 -1.17
N MET A 64 -9.18 0.51 0.10
CA MET A 64 -10.29 -0.05 0.89
C MET A 64 -11.45 0.94 1.06
N SER A 65 -11.15 2.21 1.35
CA SER A 65 -12.17 3.25 1.50
C SER A 65 -12.93 3.51 0.19
N LEU A 66 -12.23 3.63 -0.94
CA LEU A 66 -12.89 3.75 -2.25
C LEU A 66 -13.71 2.50 -2.59
N THR A 67 -13.22 1.31 -2.24
CA THR A 67 -13.95 0.04 -2.46
C THR A 67 -15.28 0.03 -1.71
N ILE A 68 -15.30 0.48 -0.45
CA ILE A 68 -16.52 0.59 0.36
C ILE A 68 -17.47 1.62 -0.24
N VAL A 69 -16.98 2.79 -0.64
CA VAL A 69 -17.82 3.87 -1.20
C VAL A 69 -18.46 3.45 -2.53
N LEU A 70 -17.70 2.83 -3.44
CA LEU A 70 -18.21 2.32 -4.72
C LEU A 70 -19.17 1.14 -4.52
N SER A 71 -18.84 0.20 -3.62
CA SER A 71 -19.66 -0.99 -3.33
C SER A 71 -20.95 -0.65 -2.60
N GLY A 72 -20.90 0.34 -1.69
CA GLY A 72 -22.06 0.80 -0.92
C GLY A 72 -23.11 1.53 -1.75
N GLY A 73 -22.85 1.83 -3.02
CA GLY A 73 -23.79 2.54 -3.90
C GLY A 73 -24.09 3.97 -3.45
N TRP A 74 -23.25 4.57 -2.61
CA TRP A 74 -23.45 5.90 -2.03
C TRP A 74 -23.35 7.05 -3.03
N LEU A 75 -22.88 6.77 -4.24
CA LEU A 75 -22.69 7.73 -5.32
C LEU A 75 -23.83 7.70 -6.37
N GLY A 76 -24.85 6.86 -6.16
CA GLY A 76 -26.03 6.71 -7.03
C GLY A 76 -27.19 7.62 -6.67
#